data_AF-A0A4Y9Q7K9-F1
#
_entry.id   AF-A0A4Y9Q7K9-F1
#
_cell.length_a   1.000
_cell.length_b   1.000
_cell.length_c   1.000
_cell.angle_alpha   90.00
_cell.angle_beta   90.00
_cell.angle_gamma   90.00
#
_symmetry.space_group_name_H-M   'P 1'
#
loop_
_entity.id
_entity.type
_entity.pdbx_description
1 polymer ?
#
loop_
_entity_poly.entity_id
_entity_poly.type
_entity_poly.pdbx_seq_one_letter_code
_entity_poly.pdbx_strand_id
1 'polypeptide(L)'
;MGDRDYYAALGVTRGASSEEIQRAYRKLARQYHPDVNKDPGAEEKFKEISEAYDVLSDPETRKRYDAFGPDFRQVPEGVDAETWRRARAGAAAGAGARPGPGWS
;
A
#
# COMPACT_ATOMS: atom_id res chain seq x y z
N MET A 1 -10.81 -5.84 -5.59
CA MET A 1 -9.52 -6.37 -6.04
C MET A 1 -8.64 -5.17 -6.41
N GLY A 2 -7.41 -5.01 -5.97
CA GLY A 2 -6.60 -5.81 -5.06
C GLY A 2 -6.09 -4.95 -3.92
N ASP A 3 -5.72 -5.62 -2.84
CA ASP A 3 -4.78 -5.10 -1.87
C ASP A 3 -3.60 -4.52 -2.66
N ARG A 4 -3.41 -3.18 -2.63
CA ARG A 4 -2.31 -2.51 -3.35
C ARG A 4 -1.01 -2.85 -2.64
N ASP A 5 -0.52 -4.04 -2.93
CA ASP A 5 0.74 -4.56 -2.43
C ASP A 5 1.87 -3.96 -3.28
N TYR A 6 2.62 -3.03 -2.69
CA TYR A 6 3.71 -2.34 -3.38
C TYR A 6 4.85 -3.29 -3.76
N TYR A 7 5.04 -4.38 -3.04
CA TYR A 7 6.02 -5.40 -3.41
C TYR A 7 5.55 -6.18 -4.64
N ALA A 8 4.27 -6.55 -4.68
CA ALA A 8 3.67 -7.19 -5.84
C ALA A 8 3.67 -6.27 -7.09
N ALA A 9 3.41 -4.97 -6.91
CA ALA A 9 3.48 -3.97 -7.98
C ALA A 9 4.87 -3.91 -8.63
N LEU A 10 5.93 -3.98 -7.82
CA LEU A 10 7.31 -4.04 -8.30
C LEU A 10 7.76 -5.46 -8.71
N GLY A 11 6.94 -6.49 -8.45
CA GLY A 11 7.29 -7.88 -8.71
C GLY A 11 8.44 -8.40 -7.84
N VAL A 12 8.56 -7.89 -6.61
CA VAL A 12 9.60 -8.28 -5.66
C VAL A 12 8.99 -8.90 -4.40
N THR A 13 9.81 -9.54 -3.57
CA THR A 13 9.34 -10.09 -2.29
C THR A 13 9.38 -9.02 -1.20
N ARG A 14 8.62 -9.21 -0.11
CA ARG A 14 8.67 -8.31 1.07
C ARG A 14 10.06 -8.22 1.72
N GLY A 15 10.89 -9.26 1.54
CA GLY A 15 12.28 -9.31 2.00
C GLY A 15 13.28 -8.67 1.04
N ALA A 16 12.84 -8.09 -0.08
CA ALA A 16 13.73 -7.51 -1.08
C ALA A 16 14.59 -6.38 -0.50
N SER A 17 15.85 -6.38 -0.89
CA SER A 17 16.82 -5.33 -0.53
C SER A 17 16.50 -4.03 -1.26
N SER A 18 16.98 -2.89 -0.75
CA SER A 18 16.79 -1.59 -1.43
C SER A 18 17.31 -1.60 -2.86
N GLU A 19 18.42 -2.32 -3.13
CA GLU A 19 18.96 -2.51 -4.46
C GLU A 19 18.03 -3.32 -5.39
N GLU A 20 17.34 -4.34 -4.87
CA GLU A 20 16.38 -5.13 -5.62
C GLU A 20 15.16 -4.30 -6.00
N ILE A 21 14.61 -3.56 -5.03
CA ILE A 21 13.50 -2.62 -5.24
C ILE A 21 13.87 -1.59 -6.31
N GLN A 22 15.06 -0.99 -6.20
CA GLN A 22 15.54 0.00 -7.16
C GLN A 22 15.75 -0.58 -8.56
N ARG A 23 16.31 -1.79 -8.66
CA ARG A 23 16.48 -2.48 -9.95
C ARG A 23 15.14 -2.81 -10.60
N ALA A 24 14.18 -3.33 -9.83
CA ALA A 24 12.85 -3.66 -10.30
C ALA A 24 12.11 -2.41 -10.82
N TYR A 25 12.12 -1.33 -10.03
CA TYR A 25 11.54 -0.05 -10.43
C TYR A 25 12.15 0.47 -11.74
N ARG A 26 13.48 0.52 -11.87
CA ARG A 26 14.12 1.01 -13.12
C ARG A 26 13.71 0.20 -14.35
N LYS A 27 13.57 -1.12 -14.20
CA LYS A 27 13.13 -2.01 -15.29
C LYS A 27 11.69 -1.70 -15.70
N LEU A 28 10.78 -1.65 -14.73
CA LEU A 28 9.36 -1.39 -14.97
C LEU A 28 9.10 0.03 -15.46
N ALA A 29 9.80 1.02 -14.91
CA ALA A 29 9.70 2.42 -15.31
C ALA A 29 10.04 2.58 -16.80
N ARG A 30 11.10 1.93 -17.28
CA ARG A 30 11.45 1.93 -18.71
C ARG A 30 10.43 1.18 -19.57
N GLN A 31 9.78 0.15 -19.04
CA GLN A 31 8.78 -0.64 -19.76
C GLN A 31 7.44 0.10 -19.92
N TYR A 32 7.05 0.88 -18.91
CA TYR A 32 5.76 1.58 -18.84
C TYR A 32 5.87 3.10 -18.98
N HIS A 33 7.05 3.64 -19.30
CA HIS A 33 7.23 5.09 -19.44
C HIS A 33 6.30 5.63 -20.54
N PRO A 34 5.57 6.74 -20.31
CA PRO A 34 4.60 7.26 -21.27
C PRO A 34 5.22 7.69 -22.60
N ASP A 35 6.53 7.96 -22.64
CA ASP A 35 7.23 8.29 -23.88
C ASP A 35 7.42 7.07 -24.81
N VAL A 36 7.62 5.87 -24.23
CA VAL A 36 7.93 4.65 -25.01
C VAL A 36 6.76 3.67 -25.11
N ASN A 37 5.83 3.70 -24.15
CA ASN A 37 4.70 2.80 -24.08
C ASN A 37 3.39 3.61 -24.13
N LYS A 38 2.59 3.36 -25.19
CA LYS A 38 1.29 4.01 -25.44
C LYS A 38 0.11 3.06 -25.25
N ASP A 39 0.34 1.87 -24.71
CA ASP A 39 -0.72 0.90 -24.47
C ASP A 39 -1.75 1.45 -23.47
N PRO A 40 -3.04 1.16 -23.68
CA PRO A 40 -4.08 1.49 -22.71
C PRO A 40 -3.77 0.77 -21.39
N GLY A 41 -3.51 1.54 -20.33
CA GLY A 41 -3.14 1.03 -19.00
C GLY A 41 -1.64 1.14 -18.65
N ALA A 42 -0.77 1.49 -19.60
CA ALA A 42 0.65 1.74 -19.31
C ALA A 42 0.85 2.89 -18.32
N GLU A 43 0.06 3.97 -18.45
CA GLU A 43 0.09 5.10 -17.52
C GLU A 43 -0.35 4.68 -16.09
N GLU A 44 -1.40 3.87 -15.97
CA GLU A 44 -1.87 3.39 -14.67
C GLU A 44 -0.82 2.50 -14.01
N LYS A 45 -0.22 1.59 -14.80
CA LYS A 45 0.91 0.76 -14.33
C LYS A 45 2.12 1.60 -13.92
N PHE A 46 2.44 2.66 -14.68
CA PHE A 46 3.53 3.56 -14.35
C PHE A 46 3.28 4.30 -13.03
N LYS A 47 2.05 4.77 -12.80
CA LYS A 47 1.65 5.40 -11.53
C LYS A 47 1.77 4.42 -10.36
N GLU A 48 1.30 3.18 -10.55
CA GLU A 48 1.35 2.12 -9.53
C GLU A 48 2.80 1.78 -9.13
N ILE A 49 3.71 1.56 -10.09
CA ILE A 49 5.12 1.27 -9.80
C ILE A 49 5.87 2.47 -9.22
N SER A 50 5.48 3.69 -9.59
CA SER A 50 6.09 4.92 -9.07
C SER A 50 5.72 5.13 -7.61
N GLU A 51 4.43 4.95 -7.27
CA GLU A 51 3.97 5.02 -5.88
C GLU A 51 4.61 3.91 -5.03
N ALA A 52 4.70 2.69 -5.56
CA ALA A 52 5.35 1.58 -4.87
C ALA A 52 6.83 1.88 -4.58
N TYR A 53 7.57 2.43 -5.53
CA TYR A 53 8.97 2.80 -5.33
C TYR A 53 9.14 3.94 -4.33
N ASP A 54 8.31 4.99 -4.40
CA ASP A 54 8.32 6.11 -3.44
C ASP A 54 8.22 5.62 -1.99
N VAL A 55 7.32 4.67 -1.74
CA VAL A 55 7.09 4.11 -0.40
C VAL A 55 8.13 3.06 0.00
N LEU A 56 8.63 2.24 -0.92
CA LEU A 56 9.54 1.14 -0.57
C LEU A 56 11.03 1.53 -0.63
N SER A 57 11.37 2.65 -1.28
CA SER A 57 12.75 3.12 -1.42
C SER A 57 13.28 3.79 -0.15
N ASP A 58 12.40 4.41 0.64
CA ASP A 58 12.75 5.04 1.91
C ASP A 58 12.52 4.06 3.09
N PRO A 59 13.50 3.87 3.98
CA PRO A 59 13.39 2.90 5.06
C PRO A 59 12.31 3.26 6.09
N GLU A 60 12.03 4.55 6.32
CA GLU A 60 11.04 4.98 7.30
C GLU A 60 9.61 4.76 6.77
N THR A 61 9.34 5.18 5.53
CA THR A 61 8.04 4.95 4.88
C THR A 61 7.80 3.47 4.61
N ARG A 62 8.83 2.70 4.23
CA ARG A 62 8.73 1.24 4.11
C ARG A 62 8.35 0.59 5.43
N LYS A 63 9.01 0.97 6.53
CA LYS A 63 8.69 0.43 7.86
C LYS A 63 7.26 0.74 8.26
N ARG A 64 6.77 1.95 7.96
CA ARG A 64 5.36 2.31 8.20
C ARG A 64 4.41 1.48 7.33
N TYR A 65 4.74 1.30 6.05
CA TYR A 65 3.95 0.46 5.16
C TYR A 65 3.91 -1.00 5.63
N ASP A 66 5.03 -1.55 6.07
CA ASP A 66 5.09 -2.91 6.62
C ASP A 66 4.28 -3.06 7.91
N ALA A 67 4.20 -2.02 8.73
CA ALA A 67 3.46 -2.01 9.98
C ALA A 67 1.94 -1.84 9.81
N PHE A 68 1.52 -1.02 8.84
CA PHE A 68 0.14 -0.54 8.74
C PHE A 68 -0.55 -0.88 7.41
N GLY A 69 0.19 -1.43 6.44
CA GLY A 69 -0.31 -1.76 5.11
C GLY A 69 -0.73 -0.53 4.29
N PRO A 70 -1.70 -0.66 3.38
CA PRO A 70 -2.16 0.43 2.51
C PRO A 70 -2.64 1.69 3.25
N ASP A 71 -3.05 1.56 4.51
CA ASP A 71 -3.53 2.68 5.33
C ASP A 71 -2.39 3.48 6.01
N PHE A 72 -1.11 3.13 5.79
CA PHE A 72 0.02 3.71 6.54
C PHE A 72 0.10 5.25 6.53
N ARG A 73 -0.41 5.90 5.47
CA ARG A 73 -0.48 7.37 5.36
C ARG A 73 -1.54 8.01 6.27
N GLN A 74 -2.56 7.26 6.65
CA GLN A 74 -3.65 7.72 7.53
C GLN A 74 -3.30 7.55 9.02
N VAL A 75 -2.25 6.79 9.33
CA VAL A 75 -1.82 6.54 10.70
C VAL A 75 -1.12 7.80 11.25
N PRO A 76 -1.58 8.37 12.36
CA PRO A 76 -0.88 9.49 13.00
C PRO A 76 0.54 9.10 13.43
N GLU A 77 1.45 10.07 13.45
CA GLU A 77 2.77 9.84 14.01
C GLU A 77 2.69 9.44 15.49
N GLY A 78 3.57 8.54 15.93
CA GLY A 78 3.60 8.02 17.29
C GLY A 78 2.59 6.91 17.62
N VAL A 79 1.68 6.57 16.69
CA VAL A 79 0.80 5.39 16.84
C VAL A 79 1.57 4.13 16.49
N ASP A 80 1.55 3.12 17.37
CA ASP A 80 2.15 1.82 17.11
C ASP A 80 1.20 0.85 16.36
N ALA A 81 1.79 -0.17 15.74
CA ALA A 81 1.09 -1.16 14.91
C ALA A 81 0.04 -1.99 15.66
N GLU A 82 0.21 -2.23 16.96
CA GLU A 82 -0.77 -2.96 17.77
C GLU A 82 -1.97 -2.08 18.09
N THR A 83 -1.73 -0.84 18.52
CA THR A 83 -2.78 0.15 18.80
C THR A 83 -3.64 0.38 17.56
N TRP A 84 -3.03 0.56 16.38
CA TRP A 84 -3.75 0.71 15.12
C TRP A 84 -4.59 -0.52 14.76
N ARG A 85 -4.03 -1.74 14.89
CA ARG A 85 -4.75 -2.98 14.62
C ARG A 85 -5.95 -3.17 15.55
N ARG A 86 -5.80 -2.87 16.85
CA ARG A 86 -6.90 -2.94 17.83
C ARG A 86 -8.02 -1.95 17.51
N ALA A 87 -7.67 -0.71 17.15
CA ALA A 87 -8.65 0.30 16.76
C ALA A 87 -9.45 -0.12 15.51
N ARG A 88 -8.77 -0.64 14.48
CA ARG A 88 -9.41 -1.13 13.24
C ARG A 88 -10.29 -2.35 13.48
N ALA A 89 -9.87 -3.28 14.35
CA ALA A 89 -10.66 -4.44 14.75
C ALA A 89 -11.92 -4.04 15.56
N GLY A 90 -11.79 -3.06 16.46
CA GLY A 90 -12.92 -2.51 17.23
C GLY A 90 -13.93 -1.77 16.35
N ALA A 91 -13.47 -0.98 15.37
CA ALA A 91 -14.33 -0.30 14.41
C ALA A 91 -15.09 -1.29 13.50
N ALA A 92 -14.43 -2.38 13.07
CA ALA A 92 -15.08 -3.45 12.31
C ALA A 92 -16.13 -4.22 13.13
N ALA A 93 -15.90 -4.39 14.44
CA ALA A 93 -16.86 -5.04 15.35
C ALA A 93 -18.06 -4.14 15.72
N GLY A 94 -17.87 -2.81 15.77
CA GLY A 94 -18.91 -1.84 16.12
C GLY A 94 -19.95 -1.58 15.02
N ALA A 95 -19.62 -1.85 13.75
CA ALA A 95 -20.52 -1.63 12.62
C ALA A 95 -21.68 -2.66 12.50
N GLY A 96 -21.76 -3.64 13.41
CA GLY A 96 -22.78 -4.70 13.41
C GLY A 96 -24.00 -4.46 14.32
N ALA A 97 -24.01 -3.44 15.18
CA ALA A 97 -25.11 -3.22 16.12
C ALA A 97 -26.16 -2.24 15.56
N ARG A 98 -27.15 -2.75 14.83
CA ARG A 98 -28.41 -2.04 14.59
C ARG A 98 -29.28 -2.16 15.84
N PRO A 99 -29.62 -1.08 16.58
CA PRO A 99 -30.72 -1.15 17.52
C PRO A 99 -32.03 -1.26 16.73
N GLY A 100 -32.70 -2.42 16.80
CA GLY A 100 -34.03 -2.58 16.25
C GLY A 100 -35.04 -1.71 17.00
N PRO A 101 -36.04 -1.12 16.33
CA PRO A 101 -37.05 -0.31 16.99
C PRO A 101 -37.97 -1.20 17.84
N GLY A 102 -37.92 -1.04 19.16
CA GLY A 102 -38.86 -1.64 20.10
C GLY A 102 -40.19 -0.90 20.06
N TRP A 103 -41.26 -1.61 19.71
CA TRP A 103 -42.63 -1.14 19.84
C TRP A 103 -43.11 -1.45 21.27
N SER A 104 -43.65 -0.44 21.96
CA SER A 104 -44.66 -0.58 23.02
C SER A 104 -45.39 0.75 23.18
#